data_AF-A0A2E8ADY6-F1
#
_entry.id   AF-A0A2E8ADY6-F1
#
_cell.length_a   1.000
_cell.length_b   1.000
_cell.length_c   1.000
_cell.angle_alpha   90.00
_cell.angle_beta   90.00
_cell.angle_gamma   90.00
#
_symmetry.space_group_name_H-M   'P 1'
#
loop_
_entity.id
_entity.type
_entity.pdbx_description
1 polymer ?
#
loop_
_entity_poly.entity_id
_entity_poly.type
_entity_poly.pdbx_seq_one_letter_code
_entity_poly.pdbx_strand_id
1 'polypeptide(L)' 'MRYLTALLITVFFSGTALAGQCPSLVSQIDQQLQSAQLDSEAEASIRALRDQGQSLHSEGKHAESVKVLRKAMKKLDAKS' A
#
# COMPACT_ATOMS: atom_id res chain seq x y z
N MET A 1 23.19 25.05 28.42
CA MET A 1 22.87 23.62 28.19
C MET A 1 21.38 23.25 28.30
N ARG A 2 20.52 24.01 29.00
CA ARG A 2 19.06 23.70 29.11
C ARG A 2 18.25 23.81 27.80
N TYR A 3 18.72 24.63 26.85
CA TYR A 3 18.06 24.81 25.55
C TYR A 3 18.52 23.79 24.50
N LEU A 4 19.64 23.09 24.75
CA LEU A 4 20.13 22.03 23.85
C LEU A 4 19.27 20.76 23.97
N THR A 5 18.75 20.47 25.16
CA THR A 5 17.82 19.35 25.40
C THR A 5 16.44 19.58 24.79
N ALA A 6 16.03 20.83 24.56
CA ALA A 6 14.71 21.13 23.98
C ALA A 6 14.67 20.99 22.45
N LEU A 7 15.83 21.05 21.77
CA LEU A 7 15.91 21.01 20.30
C LEU A 7 15.87 19.59 19.72
N LEU A 8 16.19 18.56 20.51
CA LEU A 8 16.33 17.18 20.03
C LEU A 8 15.00 16.43 19.79
N ILE A 9 13.87 16.97 20.25
CA ILE A 9 12.58 16.24 20.24
C ILE A 9 11.77 16.47 18.95
N THR A 10 12.08 17.49 18.15
CA THR A 10 11.23 17.88 17.01
C THR A 10 11.50 17.14 15.69
N VAL A 11 12.52 16.26 15.62
CA VAL A 11 12.95 15.64 14.33
C VAL A 11 12.23 14.31 14.03
N PHE A 12 11.45 13.74 14.95
CA PHE A 12 10.90 12.38 14.78
C PHE A 12 9.45 12.29 14.27
N PHE A 13 8.78 13.40 13.94
CA PHE A 13 7.33 13.38 13.66
C PHE A 13 6.91 13.17 12.19
N SER A 14 7.84 13.02 11.25
CA SER A 14 7.50 12.95 9.82
C SER A 14 7.08 11.56 9.30
N GLY A 15 7.02 10.53 10.16
CA GLY A 15 6.79 9.14 9.73
C GLY A 15 5.36 8.59 9.92
N THR A 16 4.48 9.29 10.64
CA THR A 16 3.23 8.68 11.14
C THR A 16 2.15 8.50 10.07
N ALA A 17 2.13 9.32 9.02
CA ALA A 17 1.07 9.31 8.01
C ALA A 17 1.16 8.14 6.99
N LEU A 18 2.30 7.47 6.88
CA LEU A 18 2.50 6.39 5.90
C LEU A 18 2.26 4.97 6.46
N ALA A 19 2.16 4.82 7.78
CA ALA A 19 2.16 3.49 8.42
C ALA A 19 0.93 2.61 8.05
N GLY A 20 -0.17 3.21 7.59
CA GLY A 20 -1.42 2.48 7.30
C GLY A 20 -1.78 2.25 5.83
N GLN A 21 -1.01 2.78 4.86
CA GLN A 21 -1.46 2.77 3.45
C GLN A 21 -1.41 1.38 2.80
N CYS A 22 -0.37 0.58 3.04
CA CYS A 22 -0.24 -0.73 2.40
C CYS A 22 -1.35 -1.71 2.85
N PRO A 23 -1.60 -1.90 4.17
CA PRO A 23 -2.67 -2.78 4.64
C PRO A 23 -4.06 -2.34 4.13
N SER A 24 -4.32 -1.03 4.09
CA SER A 24 -5.59 -0.48 3.59
C SER A 24 -5.80 -0.77 2.10
N LEU A 25 -4.77 -0.55 1.26
CA LEU A 25 -4.87 -0.82 -0.18
C LEU A 25 -5.07 -2.31 -0.46
N VAL A 26 -4.36 -3.19 0.25
CA VAL A 26 -4.53 -4.65 0.15
C VAL A 26 -5.96 -5.04 0.46
N SER A 27 -6.50 -4.57 1.60
CA SER A 27 -7.88 -4.86 1.99
C SER A 27 -8.90 -4.37 0.97
N GLN A 28 -8.71 -3.18 0.39
CA GLN A 28 -9.60 -2.62 -0.62
C GLN A 28 -9.59 -3.46 -1.91
N ILE A 29 -8.41 -3.87 -2.38
CA ILE A 29 -8.27 -4.76 -3.54
C ILE A 29 -8.98 -6.09 -3.27
N ASP A 30 -8.76 -6.70 -2.11
CA ASP A 30 -9.36 -7.97 -1.74
C ASP A 30 -10.90 -7.90 -1.71
N GLN A 31 -11.45 -6.79 -1.18
CA GLN A 31 -12.90 -6.56 -1.17
C GLN A 31 -13.48 -6.38 -2.57
N GLN A 32 -12.86 -5.53 -3.40
CA GLN A 32 -13.35 -5.31 -4.77
C GLN A 32 -13.24 -6.56 -5.63
N LEU A 33 -12.19 -7.37 -5.48
CA LEU A 33 -12.03 -8.65 -6.18
C LEU A 33 -13.15 -9.67 -5.85
N GLN A 34 -13.79 -9.58 -4.68
CA GLN A 34 -14.92 -10.45 -4.33
C GLN A 34 -16.20 -10.08 -5.09
N SER A 35 -16.36 -8.81 -5.46
CA SER A 35 -17.55 -8.29 -6.13
C SER A 35 -17.39 -8.05 -7.63
N ALA A 36 -16.15 -7.91 -8.12
CA ALA A 36 -15.88 -7.55 -9.50
C ALA A 36 -16.13 -8.71 -10.46
N GLN A 37 -16.76 -8.42 -11.60
CA GLN A 37 -16.95 -9.36 -12.69
C GLN A 37 -15.80 -9.21 -13.68
N LEU A 38 -14.71 -9.93 -13.42
CA LEU A 38 -13.48 -9.89 -14.22
C LEU A 38 -13.34 -11.16 -15.05
N ASP A 39 -12.70 -11.03 -16.21
CA ASP A 39 -12.15 -12.20 -16.90
C ASP A 39 -10.99 -12.80 -16.08
N SER A 40 -10.72 -14.10 -16.27
CA SER A 40 -9.74 -14.83 -15.45
C SER A 40 -8.31 -14.27 -15.57
N GLU A 41 -7.97 -13.68 -16.72
CA GLU A 41 -6.64 -13.10 -16.95
C GLU A 41 -6.47 -11.78 -16.18
N ALA A 42 -7.48 -10.91 -16.22
CA ALA A 42 -7.52 -9.66 -15.48
C ALA A 42 -7.47 -9.92 -13.96
N GLU A 43 -8.26 -10.88 -13.48
CA GLU A 43 -8.26 -11.27 -12.06
C GLU A 43 -6.88 -11.77 -11.62
N ALA A 44 -6.27 -12.68 -12.38
CA ALA A 44 -4.93 -13.19 -12.11
C ALA A 44 -3.87 -12.08 -12.10
N SER A 45 -3.93 -11.14 -13.06
CA SER A 45 -3.02 -10.00 -13.13
C SER A 45 -3.14 -9.08 -11.90
N ILE A 46 -4.37 -8.83 -11.43
CA ILE A 46 -4.62 -7.96 -10.27
C ILE A 46 -4.17 -8.66 -8.98
N ARG A 47 -4.46 -9.96 -8.81
CA ARG A 47 -3.98 -10.76 -7.67
C ARG A 47 -2.45 -10.80 -7.59
N ALA A 48 -1.77 -11.00 -8.72
CA ALA A 48 -0.31 -10.99 -8.77
C ALA A 48 0.28 -9.65 -8.30
N LEU A 49 -0.32 -8.52 -8.71
CA LEU A 49 0.12 -7.19 -8.25
C LEU A 49 -0.18 -6.99 -6.75
N ARG A 50 -1.34 -7.45 -6.27
CA ARG A 50 -1.71 -7.40 -4.85
C ARG A 50 -0.69 -8.15 -4.00
N ASP A 51 -0.34 -9.38 -4.39
CA ASP A 51 0.60 -10.23 -3.66
C ASP A 51 2.03 -9.70 -3.72
N GLN A 52 2.47 -9.17 -4.88
CA GLN A 52 3.74 -8.47 -4.99
C GLN A 52 3.79 -7.25 -4.05
N GLY A 53 2.70 -6.47 -4.00
CA GLY A 53 2.57 -5.34 -3.07
C GLY A 53 2.70 -5.77 -1.61
N GLN A 54 2.06 -6.87 -1.22
CA GLN A 54 2.18 -7.44 0.12
C GLN A 54 3.59 -7.94 0.43
N SER A 55 4.28 -8.60 -0.53
CA SER A 55 5.67 -9.03 -0.36
C SER A 55 6.60 -7.83 -0.11
N LEU A 56 6.48 -6.78 -0.93
CA LEU A 56 7.26 -5.56 -0.76
C LEU A 56 7.02 -4.90 0.61
N HIS A 57 5.79 -4.98 1.14
CA HIS A 57 5.52 -4.51 2.50
C HIS A 57 6.25 -5.35 3.56
N SER A 58 6.19 -6.68 3.46
CA SER A 58 6.91 -7.61 4.35
C SER A 58 8.44 -7.43 4.30
N GLU A 59 8.97 -7.01 3.16
CA GLU A 59 10.39 -6.67 2.96
C GLU A 59 10.77 -5.27 3.47
N GLY A 60 9.83 -4.48 4.00
CA GLY A 60 10.06 -3.09 4.45
C GLY A 60 10.10 -2.05 3.32
N LYS A 61 9.86 -2.45 2.07
CA LYS A 61 9.85 -1.58 0.88
C LYS A 61 8.49 -0.88 0.71
N HIS A 62 8.10 -0.07 1.70
CA HIS A 62 6.75 0.50 1.77
C HIS A 62 6.37 1.39 0.57
N ALA A 63 7.27 2.25 0.10
CA ALA A 63 6.99 3.12 -1.05
C ALA A 63 6.73 2.30 -2.34
N GLU A 64 7.50 1.23 -2.54
CA GLU A 64 7.33 0.33 -3.68
C GLU A 64 6.05 -0.49 -3.56
N SER A 65 5.74 -0.97 -2.36
CA SER A 65 4.47 -1.64 -2.05
C SER A 65 3.27 -0.77 -2.44
N VAL A 66 3.21 0.49 -1.96
CA VAL A 66 2.13 1.42 -2.31
C VAL A 66 2.03 1.65 -3.82
N LYS A 67 3.17 1.80 -4.51
CA LYS A 67 3.20 1.99 -5.97
C LYS A 67 2.59 0.81 -6.70
N VAL A 68 2.95 -0.42 -6.32
CA VAL A 68 2.42 -1.65 -6.93
C VAL A 68 0.94 -1.83 -6.59
N LEU A 69 0.54 -1.63 -5.34
CA LEU A 69 -0.85 -1.75 -4.91
C LEU A 69 -1.78 -0.73 -5.60
N ARG A 70 -1.33 0.52 -5.79
CA ARG A 70 -2.09 1.50 -6.58
C ARG A 70 -2.21 1.12 -8.05
N LYS A 71 -1.23 0.38 -8.61
CA LYS A 71 -1.33 -0.16 -9.98
C LYS A 71 -2.38 -1.27 -10.05
N ALA A 72 -2.46 -2.14 -9.04
CA ALA A 72 -3.52 -3.15 -8.92
C ALA A 72 -4.90 -2.48 -8.87
N MET A 73 -5.05 -1.48 -7.99
CA MET A 73 -6.30 -0.72 -7.84
C MET A 73 -6.76 -0.08 -9.16
N LYS A 74 -5.86 0.63 -9.85
CA LYS A 74 -6.19 1.25 -11.15
C LYS A 74 -6.62 0.24 -12.20
N LYS A 75 -6.03 -0.96 -12.22
CA LYS A 75 -6.42 -2.03 -13.14
C LYS A 75 -7.80 -2.58 -12.79
N LEU A 76 -8.09 -2.71 -11.50
CA LEU A 76 -9.38 -3.16 -11.00
C LEU A 76 -10.49 -2.15 -11.31
N ASP A 77 -10.25 -0.86 -11.04
CA ASP A 77 -11.18 0.22 -11.35
C ASP A 77 -11.46 0.35 -12.85
N ALA A 78 -10.47 0.11 -13.71
CA ALA A 78 -10.63 0.16 -15.17
C ALA A 78 -11.39 -1.05 -15.76
N LYS A 79 -11.66 -2.07 -14.94
CA LYS A 79 -12.31 -3.33 -15.33
C LYS A 79 -13.62 -3.58 -14.58
N SER A 80 -13.95 -2.72 -13.62
CA SER A 80 -15.21 -2.69 -12.88
C SER A 80 -16.27 -1.92 -13.66
#